data_AF-A0AAU6AJ24-F1
#
_entry.id   AF-A0AAU6AJ24-F1
#
_cell.length_a   1.000
_cell.length_b   1.000
_cell.length_c   1.000
_cell.angle_alpha   90.00
_cell.angle_beta   90.00
_cell.angle_gamma   90.00
#
_symmetry.space_group_name_H-M   'P 1'
#
loop_
_entity.id
_entity.type
_entity.pdbx_description
1 polymer ?
#
loop_
_entity_poly.entity_id
_entity_poly.type
_entity_poly.pdbx_seq_one_letter_code
_entity_poly.pdbx_strand_id
1 'polypeptide(L)' 'MIESLDRAGCAWQPYTPLTFDNQCAVQATSSGVVFVFEIPEGEDPVLNVMGPPPHQHDCPAITGTPATP' A
#
# COMPACT_ATOMS: atom_id res chain seq x y z
N MET A 1 17.40 -7.72 -2.61
CA MET A 1 15.99 -7.57 -3.06
C MET A 1 15.80 -6.31 -3.89
N ILE A 2 16.12 -5.12 -3.37
CA ILE A 2 15.91 -3.84 -4.06
C ILE A 2 16.66 -3.76 -5.41
N GLU A 3 17.91 -4.22 -5.48
CA GLU A 3 18.66 -4.27 -6.74
C GLU A 3 18.01 -5.16 -7.83
N SER A 4 17.34 -6.23 -7.41
CA SER A 4 16.63 -7.13 -8.33
C SER A 4 15.37 -6.45 -8.89
N LEU A 5 14.72 -5.61 -8.08
CA LEU A 5 13.55 -4.82 -8.50
C LEU A 5 13.96 -3.72 -9.47
N ASP A 6 15.06 -3.01 -9.18
CA ASP A 6 15.66 -2.02 -10.08
C ASP A 6 15.98 -2.63 -11.46
N ARG A 7 16.66 -3.80 -11.47
CA ARG A 7 16.95 -4.54 -12.70
C ARG A 7 15.70 -4.97 -13.47
N ALA A 8 14.58 -5.22 -12.78
CA ALA A 8 13.31 -5.59 -13.40
C ALA A 8 12.51 -4.37 -13.90
N GLY A 9 12.99 -3.14 -13.69
CA GLY A 9 12.26 -1.91 -13.99
C GLY A 9 11.08 -1.67 -13.03
N CYS A 10 11.09 -2.31 -11.87
CA CYS A 10 10.08 -2.19 -10.84
C CYS A 10 10.52 -1.14 -9.80
N ALA A 11 9.84 0.00 -9.75
CA ALA A 11 10.16 1.05 -8.79
C ALA A 11 9.79 0.62 -7.37
N TRP A 12 10.77 0.65 -6.45
CA TRP A 12 10.56 0.54 -5.00
C TRP A 12 10.40 1.95 -4.43
N GLN A 13 9.19 2.30 -3.97
CA GLN A 13 8.89 3.68 -3.56
C GLN A 13 8.13 3.72 -2.23
N PRO A 14 8.30 4.78 -1.41
CA PRO A 14 7.49 5.00 -0.23
C PRO A 14 5.99 4.96 -0.56
N TYR A 15 5.21 4.26 0.25
CA TYR A 15 3.77 4.11 0.04
C TYR A 15 2.98 4.98 1.00
N THR A 16 2.68 6.21 0.57
CA THR A 16 1.97 7.23 1.34
C THR A 16 0.46 7.05 1.56
N PRO A 17 -0.29 6.18 0.84
CA PRO A 17 -1.75 6.04 1.07
C PRO A 17 -2.13 5.44 2.42
N LEU A 18 -1.21 4.80 3.14
CA LEU A 18 -1.46 4.18 4.43
C LEU A 18 -0.81 4.98 5.56
N THR A 19 -1.46 5.01 6.73
CA THR A 19 -1.04 5.74 7.93
C THR A 19 0.24 5.23 8.60
N PHE A 20 1.00 4.35 7.95
CA PHE A 20 2.20 3.73 8.51
C PHE A 20 3.43 4.32 7.83
N ASP A 21 4.31 4.93 8.62
CA ASP A 21 5.50 5.66 8.14
C ASP A 21 6.54 4.77 7.44
N ASN A 22 6.45 3.44 7.59
CA ASN A 22 7.51 2.51 7.24
C ASN A 22 7.09 1.47 6.20
N GLN A 23 6.49 1.95 5.12
CA GLN A 23 6.03 1.10 4.03
C GLN A 23 6.58 1.53 2.68
N CYS A 24 6.89 0.55 1.85
CA CYS A 24 7.25 0.74 0.46
C CYS A 24 6.43 -0.18 -0.43
N ALA A 25 6.20 0.25 -1.66
CA ALA A 25 5.42 -0.50 -2.62
C ALA A 25 6.19 -0.75 -3.91
N VAL A 26 5.78 -1.84 -4.57
CA VAL A 26 6.15 -2.17 -5.95
C VAL A 26 4.87 -2.34 -6.76
N GLN A 27 4.82 -1.71 -7.93
CA GLN A 27 3.75 -1.95 -8.88
C GLN A 27 4.20 -2.94 -9.95
N ALA A 28 3.45 -4.05 -10.09
CA ALA A 28 3.62 -4.95 -11.20
C ALA A 28 3.02 -4.32 -12.47
N THR A 29 3.88 -3.94 -13.41
CA THR A 29 3.52 -3.14 -14.59
C THR A 29 2.48 -3.82 -15.50
N SER A 30 2.46 -5.15 -15.57
CA SER A 30 1.57 -5.91 -16.45
C SER A 30 0.16 -6.10 -15.89
N SER A 31 0.00 -6.20 -14.57
CA SER A 31 -1.29 -6.46 -13.91
C SER A 31 -1.87 -5.23 -13.22
N GLY A 32 -1.07 -4.17 -13.04
CA GLY A 32 -1.43 -2.99 -12.24
C GLY A 32 -1.50 -3.27 -10.74
N VAL A 33 -1.24 -4.51 -10.31
CA VAL A 33 -1.26 -4.91 -8.89
C VAL A 33 -0.14 -4.19 -8.14
N VAL A 34 -0.49 -3.64 -6.98
CA VAL A 34 0.42 -3.03 -6.04
C VAL A 34 0.69 -4.02 -4.91
N PHE A 35 1.96 -4.26 -4.64
CA PHE A 35 2.45 -5.00 -3.47
C PHE A 35 3.03 -4.00 -2.50
N VAL A 36 2.51 -3.97 -1.27
CA VAL A 36 2.96 -3.07 -0.21
C VAL A 36 3.64 -3.89 0.86
N PHE A 37 4.83 -3.47 1.24
CA PHE A 37 5.67 -4.10 2.24
C PHE A 37 5.84 -3.18 3.43
N GLU A 38 5.77 -3.76 4.62
CA GLU A 38 6.24 -3.13 5.86
C GLU A 38 7.72 -3.46 6.04
N ILE A 39 8.52 -2.51 6.57
CA ILE A 39 9.97 -2.65 6.70
C ILE A 39 10.39 -2.54 8.17
N PRO A 40 10.29 -3.58 9.00
CA PRO A 40 10.67 -3.47 10.40
C PRO A 40 12.16 -3.08 10.58
N GLU A 41 12.49 -2.37 11.66
CA GLU A 41 13.85 -1.89 11.89
C GLU A 41 14.85 -3.06 12.01
N GLY A 42 15.81 -3.11 11.08
CA GLY A 42 16.85 -4.15 11.07
C GLY A 42 16.40 -5.51 10.53
N GLU A 43 15.19 -5.62 9.98
CA GLU A 43 14.64 -6.86 9.43
C GLU A 43 14.37 -6.74 7.91
N ASP A 44 14.10 -7.88 7.28
CA ASP A 44 13.69 -7.92 5.87
C ASP A 44 12.24 -7.42 5.70
N PRO A 45 11.92 -6.76 4.58
CA PRO A 45 10.56 -6.30 4.31
C PRO A 45 9.56 -7.46 4.23
N VAL A 46 8.39 -7.27 4.86
CA VAL A 46 7.31 -8.27 4.92
C VAL A 46 6.12 -7.77 4.11
N LEU A 47 5.53 -8.65 3.29
CA LEU A 47 4.34 -8.33 2.51
C LEU A 47 3.15 -8.04 3.45
N ASN A 48 2.62 -6.82 3.38
CA ASN A 48 1.49 -6.37 4.19
C ASN A 48 0.18 -6.36 3.39
N VAL A 49 0.21 -5.83 2.15
CA VAL A 49 -0.98 -5.73 1.29
C VAL A 49 -0.63 -6.11 -0.15
N MET A 50 -1.54 -6.83 -0.82
CA MET A 50 -1.51 -7.01 -2.26
C MET A 50 -2.89 -6.75 -2.86
N GLY A 51 -2.96 -6.02 -3.96
CA GLY A 51 -4.24 -5.74 -4.61
C GLY A 51 -4.14 -4.76 -5.76
N PRO A 52 -5.27 -4.45 -6.42
CA PRO A 52 -5.31 -3.33 -7.35
C PRO A 52 -4.94 -2.01 -6.63
N PRO A 53 -4.54 -0.97 -7.37
CA PRO A 53 -4.26 0.33 -6.78
C PRO A 53 -5.46 0.78 -5.94
N PRO A 54 -5.25 1.32 -4.73
CA PRO A 54 -6.34 1.73 -3.87
C PRO A 54 -7.22 2.70 -4.64
N HIS A 55 -8.51 2.40 -4.69
CA HIS A 55 -9.48 3.34 -5.20
C HIS A 55 -9.65 4.40 -4.11
N GLN A 56 -9.41 5.67 -4.44
CA GLN A 56 -9.76 6.76 -3.54
C GLN A 56 -11.29 6.79 -3.45
N HIS A 57 -11.82 6.20 -2.39
CA HIS A 57 -13.22 6.33 -2.06
C HIS A 57 -13.37 7.50 -1.09
N ASP A 58 -13.97 8.59 -1.55
CA ASP A 58 -14.58 9.56 -0.64
C ASP A 58 -15.71 8.84 0.09
N CYS A 59 -15.44 8.31 1.28
CA CYS A 59 -16.49 7.83 2.16
C CYS A 59 -17.37 9.04 2.51
N PRO A 60 -18.66 9.08 2.10
CA PRO A 60 -19.54 10.12 2.57
C PRO A 60 -19.65 9.97 4.09
N ALA A 61 -19.34 11.05 4.83
CA ALA A 61 -19.55 11.06 6.26
C ALA A 61 -21.04 10.76 6.52
N ILE A 62 -21.33 9.59 7.08
CA ILE A 62 -22.68 9.29 7.58
C ILE A 62 -22.91 10.26 8.74
N THR A 63 -23.65 11.34 8.50
CA THR A 63 -24.34 12.07 9.56
C THR A 63 -25.44 11.17 10.08
N GLY A 64 -25.07 10.25 10.98
CA GLY A 64 -26.02 9.38 11.65
C GLY A 64 -26.93 10.21 12.54
N THR A 65 -28.19 10.37 12.13
CA THR A 65 -29.26 10.65 13.09
C THR A 65 -29.32 9.44 14.03
N PRO A 66 -29.14 9.60 15.35
CA PRO A 66 -29.24 8.48 16.27
C PRO A 66 -30.65 7.89 16.22
N ALA A 67 -30.74 6.58 16.00
CA ALA A 67 -31.98 5.84 16.19
C ALA A 67 -32.23 5.74 17.70
N THR A 68 -33.34 6.33 18.16
CA THR A 68 -33.82 6.23 19.54
C THR A 68 -34.39 4.81 19.78
N PRO A 69 -34.08 4.16 20.92
CA PRO A 69 -34.64 2.86 21.29
C PRO A 69 -36.15 2.89 21.55
#